data_AF-A0A1K1RS65-F1
#
_entry.id   AF-A0A1K1RS65-F1
#
_cell.length_a   1.000
_cell.length_b   1.000
_cell.length_c   1.000
_cell.angle_alpha   90.00
_cell.angle_beta   90.00
_cell.angle_gamma   90.00
#
_symmetry.space_group_name_H-M   'P 1'
#
loop_
_entity.id
_entity.type
_entity.pdbx_description
1 polymer ?
#
loop_
_entity_poly.entity_id
_entity_poly.type
_entity_poly.pdbx_seq_one_letter_code
_entity_poly.pdbx_strand_id
1 'polypeptide(L)'
;MTTTLPRLIVFGEALTDFIRDDAQRWHSVAGGSCWNVARVGARLGAPTAFAGTVSRDIFGDELMRRSADAGLDMRFIRQVDRAPLLAMVVSKQPPHYFFIGENSADLAFDPADLPAGALDAAEIVHIGSLGVVREPLASRLIEVARAARAAGKRISFDPNYRAPMAAPSYRDTLRRLVALADWIKVSDEDLHGLFPELDETAALAQLRAWGRPMRRCSSRAAHPACSSCIATPCCSSPRSRPRSSTRSAAATPASAAGSRASLRGPMHRPPSICVTRPRARRSPVLTQAPMRRRPRKWPI
;
A
#
# COMPACT_ATOMS: atom_id res chain seq x y z
N MET A 1 26.66 5.86 -14.29
CA MET A 1 25.28 6.25 -13.94
C MET A 1 24.35 5.59 -14.94
N THR A 2 23.36 4.83 -14.50
CA THR A 2 22.40 4.17 -15.40
C THR A 2 21.53 5.24 -16.06
N THR A 3 21.59 5.34 -17.39
CA THR A 3 20.79 6.27 -18.19
C THR A 3 19.32 5.89 -18.24
N THR A 4 18.98 4.66 -17.84
CA THR A 4 17.62 4.13 -17.84
C THR A 4 16.77 4.73 -16.71
N LEU A 5 15.57 5.18 -17.05
CA LEU A 5 14.55 5.64 -16.11
C LEU A 5 13.82 4.44 -15.45
N PRO A 6 13.18 4.64 -14.28
CA PRO A 6 12.51 3.59 -13.53
C PRO A 6 11.29 3.02 -14.27
N ARG A 7 11.05 1.70 -14.12
CA ARG A 7 9.89 0.99 -14.68
C ARG A 7 8.70 0.98 -13.72
N LEU A 8 8.96 1.09 -12.43
CA LEU A 8 7.95 1.29 -11.38
C LEU A 8 8.10 2.69 -10.80
N ILE A 9 7.07 3.52 -10.93
CA ILE A 9 7.03 4.83 -10.27
C ILE A 9 5.89 4.83 -9.26
N VAL A 10 6.23 5.15 -8.02
CA VAL A 10 5.29 5.18 -6.92
C VAL A 10 5.08 6.62 -6.48
N PHE A 11 3.85 7.08 -6.50
CA PHE A 11 3.46 8.42 -6.08
C PHE A 11 2.60 8.36 -4.82
N GLY A 12 2.73 9.37 -3.98
CA GLY A 12 1.97 9.51 -2.74
C GLY A 12 2.76 10.30 -1.73
N GLU A 13 2.54 10.01 -0.46
CA GLU A 13 3.24 10.66 0.64
C GLU A 13 4.47 9.86 1.12
N ALA A 14 5.45 10.61 1.60
CA ALA A 14 6.50 10.15 2.51
C ALA A 14 6.35 10.96 3.79
N LEU A 15 6.44 10.30 4.94
CA LEU A 15 6.19 10.92 6.25
C LEU A 15 7.07 10.30 7.33
N THR A 16 7.04 10.86 8.53
CA THR A 16 7.66 10.24 9.70
C THR A 16 6.59 9.82 10.70
N ASP A 17 6.58 8.53 11.04
CA ASP A 17 5.76 7.97 12.11
C ASP A 17 6.41 8.26 13.46
N PHE A 18 5.72 8.97 14.33
CA PHE A 18 6.03 9.06 15.75
C PHE A 18 5.21 8.01 16.48
N ILE A 19 5.87 7.02 17.06
CA ILE A 19 5.23 5.89 17.71
C ILE A 19 5.41 6.02 19.21
N ARG A 20 4.30 6.01 19.96
CA ARG A 20 4.33 5.97 21.42
C ARG A 20 4.51 4.53 21.91
N ASP A 21 5.48 4.30 22.79
CA ASP A 21 5.59 3.03 23.54
C ASP A 21 4.72 3.04 24.80
N ASP A 22 4.64 1.87 25.45
CA ASP A 22 3.87 1.68 26.69
C ASP A 22 4.39 2.57 27.83
N ALA A 23 5.68 2.94 27.79
CA ALA A 23 6.31 3.85 28.74
C ALA A 23 6.15 5.33 28.35
N GLN A 24 5.23 5.63 27.42
CA GLN A 24 4.88 6.97 26.97
C GLN A 24 6.00 7.73 26.26
N ARG A 25 7.07 7.05 25.82
CA ARG A 25 8.14 7.64 25.00
C ARG A 25 7.78 7.58 23.53
N TRP A 26 8.25 8.57 22.80
CA TRP A 26 8.08 8.64 21.35
C TRP A 26 9.35 8.24 20.62
N HIS A 27 9.20 7.48 19.55
CA HIS A 27 10.29 7.17 18.62
C HIS A 27 9.83 7.47 17.20
N SER A 28 10.68 8.18 16.45
CA SER A 28 10.46 8.50 15.05
C SER A 28 10.92 7.35 14.14
N VAL A 29 10.11 7.01 13.15
CA VAL A 29 10.41 6.03 12.12
C VAL A 29 10.02 6.63 10.77
N ALA A 30 10.97 6.68 9.83
CA ALA A 30 10.67 7.06 8.45
C ALA A 30 9.65 6.10 7.83
N GLY A 31 8.60 6.66 7.23
CA GLY A 31 7.41 5.94 6.78
C GLY A 31 6.68 6.62 5.62
N GLY A 32 5.40 6.30 5.49
CA GLY A 32 4.58 6.60 4.31
C GLY A 32 4.30 5.34 3.49
N SER A 33 3.04 5.11 3.14
CA SER A 33 2.63 3.84 2.53
C SER A 33 3.26 3.67 1.15
N CYS A 34 3.08 4.68 0.30
CA CYS A 34 3.61 4.72 -1.06
C CYS A 34 5.14 4.71 -1.05
N TRP A 35 5.76 5.46 -0.14
CA TRP A 35 7.22 5.44 0.03
C TRP A 35 7.76 4.05 0.41
N ASN A 36 7.08 3.33 1.32
CA ASN A 36 7.44 1.97 1.68
C ASN A 36 7.25 0.97 0.53
N VAL A 37 6.18 1.11 -0.27
CA VAL A 37 5.97 0.31 -1.48
C VAL A 37 7.13 0.49 -2.46
N ALA A 38 7.54 1.74 -2.71
CA ALA A 38 8.68 2.05 -3.57
C ALA A 38 9.96 1.35 -3.10
N ARG A 39 10.28 1.49 -1.81
CA ARG A 39 11.50 0.90 -1.21
C ARG A 39 11.51 -0.63 -1.30
N VAL A 40 10.36 -1.26 -1.11
CA VAL A 40 10.24 -2.72 -1.28
C VAL A 40 10.43 -3.10 -2.75
N GLY A 41 9.84 -2.35 -3.70
CA GLY A 41 10.04 -2.56 -5.13
C GLY A 41 11.51 -2.53 -5.53
N ALA A 42 12.25 -1.51 -5.09
CA ALA A 42 13.68 -1.38 -5.35
C ALA A 42 14.50 -2.52 -4.74
N ARG A 43 14.24 -2.88 -3.47
CA ARG A 43 14.92 -4.00 -2.78
C ARG A 43 14.67 -5.37 -3.42
N LEU A 44 13.58 -5.52 -4.17
CA LEU A 44 13.29 -6.73 -4.95
C LEU A 44 13.94 -6.71 -6.35
N GLY A 45 14.72 -5.68 -6.68
CA GLY A 45 15.48 -5.55 -7.92
C GLY A 45 14.71 -4.89 -9.07
N ALA A 46 13.52 -4.33 -8.83
CA ALA A 46 12.82 -3.57 -9.85
C ALA A 46 13.40 -2.14 -9.95
N PRO A 47 13.70 -1.62 -11.16
CA PRO A 47 14.05 -0.20 -11.33
C PRO A 47 12.90 0.68 -10.86
N THR A 48 13.04 1.31 -9.69
CA THR A 48 11.94 1.92 -8.95
C THR A 48 12.27 3.35 -8.52
N ALA A 49 11.27 4.23 -8.61
CA ALA A 49 11.30 5.57 -8.03
C ALA A 49 10.15 5.77 -7.05
N PHE A 50 10.40 6.55 -6.01
CA PHE A 50 9.37 7.28 -5.30
C PHE A 50 9.33 8.71 -5.84
N ALA A 51 8.18 9.12 -6.35
CA ALA A 51 7.95 10.45 -6.92
C ALA A 51 7.17 11.30 -5.91
N GLY A 52 7.86 12.25 -5.30
CA GLY A 52 7.31 13.06 -4.21
C GLY A 52 8.32 14.04 -3.62
N THR A 53 7.88 14.77 -2.60
CA THR A 53 8.70 15.76 -1.90
C THR A 53 8.73 15.48 -0.40
N VAL A 54 9.86 15.79 0.24
CA VAL A 54 10.07 15.71 1.68
C VAL A 54 10.67 17.01 2.22
N SER A 55 10.68 17.22 3.53
CA SER A 55 11.18 18.44 4.14
C SER A 55 12.72 18.58 4.05
N ARG A 56 13.22 19.80 4.25
CA ARG A 56 14.65 20.09 4.51
C ARG A 56 14.90 20.18 6.02
N ASP A 57 14.84 19.04 6.67
CA ASP A 57 15.10 18.87 8.10
C ASP A 57 15.56 17.43 8.39
N ILE A 58 15.79 17.12 9.66
CA ILE A 58 16.25 15.79 10.11
C ILE A 58 15.32 14.63 9.67
N PHE A 59 14.02 14.88 9.49
CA PHE A 59 13.06 13.87 9.08
C PHE A 59 13.13 13.62 7.57
N GLY A 60 13.21 14.70 6.80
CA GLY A 60 13.44 14.65 5.36
C GLY A 60 14.79 14.03 5.00
N ASP A 61 15.85 14.37 5.74
CA ASP A 61 17.18 13.81 5.54
C ASP A 61 17.20 12.28 5.73
N GLU A 62 16.52 11.78 6.77
CA GLU A 62 16.40 10.34 7.00
C GLU A 62 15.58 9.64 5.89
N LEU A 63 14.51 10.29 5.39
CA LEU A 63 13.74 9.79 4.25
C LEU A 63 14.59 9.73 2.98
N MET A 64 15.40 10.77 2.70
CA MET A 64 16.31 10.80 1.56
C MET A 64 17.37 9.71 1.66
N ARG A 65 18.04 9.59 2.82
CA ARG A 65 19.06 8.56 3.08
C ARG A 65 18.50 7.15 2.89
N ARG A 66 17.34 6.85 3.49
CA ARG A 66 16.69 5.54 3.36
C ARG A 66 16.15 5.25 1.96
N SER A 67 15.88 6.29 1.17
CA SER A 67 15.51 6.15 -0.25
C SER A 67 16.73 5.70 -1.06
N ALA A 68 17.86 6.38 -0.87
CA ALA A 68 19.13 6.02 -1.50
C ALA A 68 19.58 4.61 -1.11
N ASP A 69 19.55 4.27 0.19
CA ASP A 69 19.90 2.93 0.71
C ASP A 69 19.02 1.81 0.13
N ALA A 70 17.77 2.12 -0.23
CA ALA A 70 16.86 1.15 -0.83
C ALA A 70 17.13 0.96 -2.34
N GLY A 71 17.96 1.79 -2.96
CA GLY A 71 18.21 1.80 -4.40
C GLY A 71 17.12 2.51 -5.20
N LEU A 72 16.39 3.46 -4.59
CA LEU A 72 15.44 4.29 -5.33
C LEU A 72 16.18 5.26 -6.26
N ASP A 73 15.56 5.55 -7.40
CA ASP A 73 16.04 6.61 -8.28
C ASP A 73 15.81 7.98 -7.65
N MET A 74 16.90 8.58 -7.18
CA MET A 74 16.87 9.84 -6.45
C MET A 74 16.52 11.06 -7.31
N ARG A 75 16.38 10.91 -8.64
CA ARG A 75 15.91 11.99 -9.53
C ARG A 75 14.43 12.33 -9.33
N PHE A 76 13.68 11.48 -8.63
CA PHE A 76 12.22 11.58 -8.47
C PHE A 76 11.77 12.09 -7.10
N ILE A 77 12.68 12.14 -6.12
CA ILE A 77 12.40 12.65 -4.78
C ILE A 77 13.20 13.93 -4.55
N ARG A 78 12.55 14.97 -4.02
CA ARG A 78 13.21 16.25 -3.73
C ARG A 78 12.93 16.71 -2.30
N GLN A 79 13.90 17.40 -1.71
CA GLN A 79 13.67 18.14 -0.48
C GLN A 79 13.19 19.55 -0.79
N VAL A 80 12.26 20.06 0.01
CA VAL A 80 11.69 21.40 -0.11
C VAL A 80 11.67 22.11 1.25
N ASP A 81 11.69 23.44 1.23
CA ASP A 81 11.61 24.29 2.42
C ASP A 81 10.16 24.38 2.96
N ARG A 82 9.63 23.24 3.42
CA ARG A 82 8.33 23.10 4.07
C ARG A 82 8.42 22.12 5.23
N ALA A 83 7.48 22.24 6.17
CA ALA A 83 7.37 21.36 7.34
C ALA A 83 7.19 19.88 6.95
N PRO A 84 7.64 18.93 7.78
CA PRO A 84 7.46 17.50 7.52
C PRO A 84 5.99 17.10 7.68
N LEU A 85 5.58 16.01 7.02
CA LEU A 85 4.34 15.32 7.35
C LEU A 85 4.64 14.31 8.46
N LEU A 86 3.91 14.38 9.57
CA LEU A 86 4.09 13.50 10.72
C LEU A 86 2.82 12.70 10.99
N ALA A 87 2.98 11.43 11.32
CA ALA A 87 1.91 10.57 11.79
C ALA A 87 2.13 10.24 13.27
N MET A 88 1.20 10.64 14.13
CA MET A 88 1.27 10.46 15.58
C MET A 88 0.51 9.20 15.97
N VAL A 89 1.21 8.10 16.22
CA VAL A 89 0.64 6.80 16.61
C VAL A 89 0.57 6.72 18.13
N VAL A 90 -0.59 7.10 18.70
CA VAL A 90 -0.80 7.19 20.15
C VAL A 90 -1.14 5.86 20.81
N SER A 91 -1.71 4.91 20.06
CA SER A 91 -1.97 3.55 20.51
C SER A 91 -1.79 2.57 19.35
N LYS A 92 -1.28 1.37 19.66
CA LYS A 92 -1.16 0.27 18.70
C LYS A 92 -2.39 -0.65 18.73
N GLN A 93 -3.18 -0.64 19.81
CA GLN A 93 -4.30 -1.56 20.04
C GLN A 93 -5.44 -0.88 20.81
N PRO A 94 -6.56 -0.51 20.15
CA PRO A 94 -6.69 -0.41 18.70
C PRO A 94 -5.73 0.66 18.14
N PRO A 95 -5.32 0.57 16.86
CA PRO A 95 -4.48 1.59 16.26
C PRO A 95 -5.22 2.93 16.25
N HIS A 96 -4.64 3.93 16.91
CA HIS A 96 -5.15 5.30 16.93
C HIS A 96 -4.02 6.23 16.48
N TYR A 97 -4.32 7.00 15.43
CA TYR A 97 -3.38 7.90 14.78
C TYR A 97 -4.05 9.22 14.44
N PHE A 98 -3.27 10.30 14.50
CA PHE A 98 -3.61 11.58 13.89
C PHE A 98 -2.39 12.12 13.13
N PHE A 99 -2.60 13.08 12.25
CA PHE A 99 -1.54 13.63 11.41
C PHE A 99 -1.26 15.08 11.79
N ILE A 100 0.00 15.49 11.69
CA ILE A 100 0.45 16.87 11.81
C ILE A 100 1.10 17.23 10.47
N GLY A 101 0.62 18.28 9.81
CA GLY A 101 1.12 18.66 8.49
C GLY A 101 0.06 19.24 7.58
N GLU A 102 -0.66 20.26 8.00
CA GLU A 102 -1.69 20.94 7.19
C GLU A 102 -1.08 21.52 5.90
N ASN A 103 0.18 21.98 5.96
CA ASN A 103 0.95 22.54 4.84
C ASN A 103 2.32 21.87 4.66
N SER A 104 2.39 20.56 4.87
CA SER A 104 3.66 19.81 4.84
C SER A 104 4.24 19.62 3.44
N ALA A 105 5.48 19.15 3.41
CA ALA A 105 6.32 19.03 2.23
C ALA A 105 5.75 18.15 1.11
N ASP A 106 4.97 17.11 1.43
CA ASP A 106 4.29 16.24 0.45
C ASP A 106 3.40 17.04 -0.51
N LEU A 107 2.79 18.13 -0.04
CA LEU A 107 1.90 18.99 -0.83
C LEU A 107 2.64 19.86 -1.86
N ALA A 108 3.98 19.95 -1.76
CA ALA A 108 4.80 20.69 -2.73
C ALA A 108 5.13 19.88 -3.99
N PHE A 109 4.77 18.59 -4.04
CA PHE A 109 5.06 17.76 -5.21
C PHE A 109 4.37 18.30 -6.45
N ASP A 110 5.13 18.53 -7.52
CA ASP A 110 4.64 18.92 -8.84
C ASP A 110 5.13 17.90 -9.89
N PRO A 111 4.22 17.24 -10.63
CA PRO A 111 4.59 16.35 -11.72
C PRO A 111 5.46 16.99 -12.81
N ALA A 112 5.40 18.31 -12.99
CA ALA A 112 6.20 19.03 -13.98
C ALA A 112 7.71 18.97 -13.69
N ASP A 113 8.08 18.70 -12.44
CA ASP A 113 9.47 18.59 -11.99
C ASP A 113 10.09 17.20 -12.17
N LEU A 114 9.33 16.25 -12.72
CA LEU A 114 9.84 14.91 -13.00
C LEU A 114 10.84 14.94 -14.17
N PRO A 115 11.80 14.00 -14.22
CA PRO A 115 12.66 13.85 -15.38
C PRO A 115 11.87 13.69 -16.68
N ALA A 116 12.34 14.32 -17.76
CA ALA A 116 11.73 14.17 -19.07
C ALA A 116 11.63 12.68 -19.46
N GLY A 117 10.46 12.27 -19.99
CA GLY A 117 10.19 10.87 -20.32
C GLY A 117 9.93 9.96 -19.11
N ALA A 118 9.79 10.50 -17.90
CA ALA A 118 9.48 9.73 -16.68
C ALA A 118 8.29 8.79 -16.86
N LEU A 119 7.14 9.33 -17.28
CA LEU A 119 5.94 8.52 -17.50
C LEU A 119 6.09 7.59 -18.71
N ASP A 120 6.82 8.00 -19.75
CA ASP A 120 7.04 7.17 -20.94
C ASP A 120 7.88 5.93 -20.64
N ALA A 121 8.86 6.05 -19.74
CA ALA A 121 9.69 4.93 -19.29
C ALA A 121 8.97 4.02 -18.28
N ALA A 122 8.00 4.55 -17.54
CA ALA A 122 7.22 3.78 -16.60
C ALA A 122 6.45 2.66 -17.30
N GLU A 123 6.34 1.51 -16.64
CA GLU A 123 5.44 0.42 -17.02
C GLU A 123 4.28 0.27 -16.03
N ILE A 124 4.54 0.63 -14.78
CA ILE A 124 3.59 0.58 -13.69
C ILE A 124 3.70 1.89 -12.90
N VAL A 125 2.55 2.52 -12.69
CA VAL A 125 2.37 3.64 -11.79
C VAL A 125 1.58 3.15 -10.58
N HIS A 126 2.11 3.33 -9.37
CA HIS A 126 1.39 3.06 -8.13
C HIS A 126 1.00 4.35 -7.43
N ILE A 127 -0.25 4.46 -7.00
CA ILE A 127 -0.82 5.64 -6.32
C ILE A 127 -1.65 5.16 -5.14
N GLY A 128 -1.73 5.91 -4.05
CA GLY A 128 -2.57 5.51 -2.94
C GLY A 128 -2.45 6.36 -1.68
N SER A 129 -3.04 5.82 -0.62
CA SER A 129 -2.91 6.27 0.77
C SER A 129 -3.20 7.77 0.98
N LEU A 130 -2.50 8.43 1.91
CA LEU A 130 -2.81 9.81 2.30
C LEU A 130 -2.64 10.81 1.15
N GLY A 131 -1.76 10.51 0.19
CA GLY A 131 -1.56 11.36 -0.98
C GLY A 131 -2.84 11.66 -1.76
N VAL A 132 -3.83 10.76 -1.75
CA VAL A 132 -5.09 10.92 -2.51
C VAL A 132 -6.23 11.60 -1.73
N VAL A 133 -5.95 12.11 -0.53
CA VAL A 133 -6.94 12.87 0.29
C VAL A 133 -6.43 14.24 0.72
N ARG A 134 -5.24 14.64 0.28
CA ARG A 134 -4.60 15.87 0.71
C ARG A 134 -4.40 16.78 -0.49
N GLU A 135 -5.08 17.92 -0.53
CA GLU A 135 -4.94 18.87 -1.64
C GLU A 135 -3.74 19.81 -1.44
N PRO A 136 -3.05 20.23 -2.52
CA PRO A 136 -3.33 19.97 -3.95
C PRO A 136 -2.76 18.63 -4.46
N LEU A 137 -2.15 17.82 -3.60
CA LEU A 137 -1.49 16.57 -3.99
C LEU A 137 -2.48 15.58 -4.62
N ALA A 138 -3.65 15.39 -4.01
CA ALA A 138 -4.69 14.47 -4.51
C ALA A 138 -5.11 14.79 -5.95
N SER A 139 -5.41 16.05 -6.24
CA SER A 139 -5.71 16.51 -7.61
C SER A 139 -4.57 16.21 -8.58
N ARG A 140 -3.32 16.50 -8.19
CA ARG A 140 -2.14 16.21 -9.04
C ARG A 140 -1.97 14.72 -9.29
N LEU A 141 -2.19 13.86 -8.28
CA LEU A 141 -2.07 12.41 -8.43
C LEU A 141 -3.16 11.82 -9.35
N ILE A 142 -4.37 12.37 -9.33
CA ILE A 142 -5.43 12.00 -10.28
C ILE A 142 -4.99 12.33 -11.72
N GLU A 143 -4.41 13.51 -11.95
CA GLU A 143 -3.93 13.90 -13.28
C GLU A 143 -2.73 13.06 -13.74
N VAL A 144 -1.81 12.72 -12.83
CA VAL A 144 -0.74 11.73 -13.11
C VAL A 144 -1.33 10.38 -13.51
N ALA A 145 -2.35 9.89 -12.80
CA ALA A 145 -3.03 8.64 -13.14
C ALA A 145 -3.68 8.72 -14.53
N ARG A 146 -4.35 9.84 -14.86
CA ARG A 146 -4.94 10.06 -16.19
C ARG A 146 -3.88 10.05 -17.29
N ALA A 147 -2.79 10.80 -17.11
CA ALA A 147 -1.71 10.88 -18.08
C ALA A 147 -1.02 9.53 -18.30
N ALA A 148 -0.70 8.82 -17.21
CA ALA A 148 -0.13 7.48 -17.27
C ALA A 148 -1.07 6.51 -18.01
N ARG A 149 -2.37 6.57 -17.73
CA ARG A 149 -3.36 5.75 -18.42
C ARG A 149 -3.43 6.04 -19.91
N ALA A 150 -3.45 7.33 -20.28
CA ALA A 150 -3.48 7.77 -21.68
C ALA A 150 -2.23 7.30 -22.45
N ALA A 151 -1.07 7.27 -21.78
CA ALA A 151 0.18 6.72 -22.30
C ALA A 151 0.25 5.18 -22.28
N GLY A 152 -0.86 4.49 -21.98
CA GLY A 152 -0.95 3.02 -21.99
C GLY A 152 -0.27 2.33 -20.81
N LYS A 153 0.03 3.06 -19.73
CA LYS A 153 0.71 2.51 -18.54
C LYS A 153 -0.28 1.81 -17.63
N ARG A 154 0.22 0.84 -16.87
CA ARG A 154 -0.61 0.08 -15.92
C ARG A 154 -0.67 0.82 -14.59
N ILE A 155 -1.87 0.88 -14.02
CA ILE A 155 -2.11 1.62 -12.78
C ILE A 155 -2.41 0.65 -11.64
N SER A 156 -1.61 0.71 -10.59
CA SER A 156 -1.88 0.08 -9.32
C SER A 156 -2.38 1.13 -8.33
N PHE A 157 -3.50 0.87 -7.68
CA PHE A 157 -4.11 1.73 -6.70
C PHE A 157 -4.29 0.98 -5.37
N ASP A 158 -3.87 1.61 -4.28
CA ASP A 158 -4.07 1.12 -2.92
C ASP A 158 -4.71 2.24 -2.09
N PRO A 159 -6.03 2.19 -1.81
CA PRO A 159 -6.67 3.18 -0.95
C PRO A 159 -5.97 3.29 0.40
N ASN A 160 -5.59 2.14 0.99
CA ASN A 160 -4.97 2.04 2.31
C ASN A 160 -5.65 2.97 3.32
N TYR A 161 -6.91 2.66 3.65
CA TYR A 161 -7.86 3.50 4.34
C TYR A 161 -7.29 4.11 5.61
N ARG A 162 -7.43 5.44 5.75
CA ARG A 162 -7.04 6.21 6.95
C ARG A 162 -8.16 7.17 7.33
N ALA A 163 -8.18 7.61 8.58
CA ALA A 163 -9.18 8.52 9.11
C ALA A 163 -9.57 9.71 8.18
N PRO A 164 -8.63 10.40 7.49
CA PRO A 164 -9.00 11.49 6.57
C PRO A 164 -9.90 11.06 5.39
N MET A 165 -9.90 9.77 5.02
CA MET A 165 -10.75 9.21 3.95
C MET A 165 -12.21 9.03 4.38
N ALA A 166 -12.54 9.21 5.65
CA ALA A 166 -13.92 9.24 6.13
C ALA A 166 -14.70 10.45 5.61
N ALA A 167 -14.01 11.50 5.15
CA ALA A 167 -14.64 12.68 4.60
C ALA A 167 -15.47 12.32 3.35
N PRO A 168 -16.74 12.77 3.23
CA PRO A 168 -17.59 12.45 2.07
C PRO A 168 -16.97 12.83 0.72
N SER A 169 -16.15 13.88 0.69
CA SER A 169 -15.42 14.34 -0.50
C SER A 169 -14.48 13.29 -1.09
N TYR A 170 -13.99 12.34 -0.27
CA TYR A 170 -13.10 11.29 -0.75
C TYR A 170 -13.79 10.30 -1.70
N ARG A 171 -15.11 10.11 -1.60
CA ARG A 171 -15.84 9.10 -2.40
C ARG A 171 -15.70 9.36 -3.90
N ASP A 172 -15.64 10.63 -4.31
CA ASP A 172 -15.38 10.99 -5.70
C ASP A 172 -13.95 10.73 -6.15
N THR A 173 -12.96 11.04 -5.30
CA THR A 173 -11.55 10.71 -5.58
C THR A 173 -11.34 9.20 -5.70
N LEU A 174 -11.90 8.44 -4.76
CA LEU A 174 -11.90 6.97 -4.78
C LEU A 174 -12.48 6.45 -6.09
N ARG A 175 -13.68 6.89 -6.47
CA ARG A 175 -14.34 6.46 -7.72
C ARG A 175 -13.50 6.77 -8.96
N ARG A 176 -12.90 7.96 -9.03
CA ARG A 176 -12.02 8.37 -10.15
C ARG A 176 -10.80 7.46 -10.26
N LEU A 177 -10.10 7.20 -9.15
CA LEU A 177 -8.90 6.37 -9.14
C LEU A 177 -9.22 4.89 -9.42
N VAL A 178 -10.33 4.38 -8.88
CA VAL A 178 -10.82 3.01 -9.15
C VAL A 178 -11.11 2.81 -10.64
N ALA A 179 -11.70 3.80 -11.33
CA ALA A 179 -11.95 3.73 -12.77
C ALA A 179 -10.65 3.75 -13.62
N LEU A 180 -9.58 4.38 -13.10
CA LEU A 180 -8.27 4.48 -13.75
C LEU A 180 -7.38 3.25 -13.46
N ALA A 181 -7.59 2.55 -12.34
CA ALA A 181 -6.75 1.45 -11.91
C ALA A 181 -6.94 0.17 -12.76
N ASP A 182 -5.84 -0.51 -13.01
CA ASP A 182 -5.83 -1.92 -13.47
C ASP A 182 -5.78 -2.87 -12.27
N TRP A 183 -5.11 -2.47 -11.19
CA TRP A 183 -5.04 -3.23 -9.95
C TRP A 183 -5.48 -2.40 -8.77
N ILE A 184 -6.36 -2.97 -7.96
CA ILE A 184 -6.79 -2.35 -6.70
C ILE A 184 -6.47 -3.32 -5.57
N LYS A 185 -5.67 -2.90 -4.61
CA LYS A 185 -5.37 -3.66 -3.40
C LYS A 185 -6.18 -3.08 -2.25
N VAL A 186 -6.93 -3.93 -1.55
CA VAL A 186 -7.72 -3.55 -0.36
C VAL A 186 -7.59 -4.62 0.71
N SER A 187 -7.64 -4.24 1.98
CA SER A 187 -7.83 -5.14 3.11
C SER A 187 -9.29 -5.18 3.56
N ASP A 188 -9.59 -6.06 4.52
CA ASP A 188 -10.92 -6.12 5.15
C ASP A 188 -11.21 -4.79 5.89
N GLU A 189 -10.20 -4.20 6.54
CA GLU A 189 -10.30 -2.89 7.18
C GLU A 189 -10.53 -1.75 6.17
N ASP A 190 -9.90 -1.83 5.00
CA ASP A 190 -10.15 -0.86 3.92
C ASP A 190 -11.60 -0.93 3.46
N LEU A 191 -12.12 -2.13 3.19
CA LEU A 191 -13.49 -2.30 2.73
C LEU A 191 -14.50 -1.77 3.76
N HIS A 192 -14.27 -2.07 5.04
CA HIS A 192 -15.11 -1.58 6.13
C HIS A 192 -15.06 -0.05 6.28
N GLY A 193 -13.88 0.56 6.11
CA GLY A 193 -13.72 2.01 6.18
C GLY A 193 -14.29 2.75 4.97
N LEU A 194 -14.10 2.21 3.76
CA LEU A 194 -14.56 2.82 2.51
C LEU A 194 -16.07 2.69 2.31
N PHE A 195 -16.66 1.60 2.79
CA PHE A 195 -18.08 1.28 2.65
C PHE A 195 -18.66 0.79 3.99
N PRO A 196 -18.74 1.64 5.02
CA PRO A 196 -19.26 1.26 6.34
C PRO A 196 -20.72 0.78 6.28
N GLU A 197 -21.45 1.13 5.23
CA GLU A 197 -22.83 0.75 4.97
C GLU A 197 -22.99 -0.62 4.29
N LEU A 198 -21.91 -1.24 3.82
CA LEU A 198 -21.95 -2.47 3.03
C LEU A 198 -21.22 -3.63 3.73
N ASP A 199 -21.66 -4.86 3.46
CA ASP A 199 -20.84 -6.04 3.75
C ASP A 199 -19.66 -6.17 2.76
N GLU A 200 -18.70 -7.05 3.09
CA GLU A 200 -17.48 -7.26 2.28
C GLU A 200 -17.80 -7.61 0.81
N THR A 201 -18.86 -8.40 0.57
CA THR A 201 -19.23 -8.85 -0.78
C THR A 201 -19.80 -7.72 -1.61
N ALA A 202 -20.71 -6.93 -1.02
CA ALA A 202 -21.30 -5.76 -1.64
C ALA A 202 -20.26 -4.66 -1.88
N ALA A 203 -19.36 -4.42 -0.93
CA ALA A 203 -18.24 -3.47 -1.08
C ALA A 203 -17.33 -3.84 -2.26
N LEU A 204 -16.95 -5.12 -2.38
CA LEU A 204 -16.17 -5.60 -3.53
C LEU A 204 -16.94 -5.49 -4.84
N ALA A 205 -18.24 -5.78 -4.85
CA ALA A 205 -19.08 -5.59 -6.03
C ALA A 205 -19.15 -4.12 -6.46
N GLN A 206 -19.24 -3.20 -5.51
CA GLN A 206 -19.22 -1.75 -5.74
C GLN A 206 -17.90 -1.30 -6.38
N LEU A 207 -16.75 -1.74 -5.85
CA LEU A 207 -15.44 -1.45 -6.45
C LEU A 207 -15.32 -2.01 -7.87
N ARG A 208 -15.85 -3.21 -8.13
CA ARG A 208 -15.88 -3.79 -9.49
C ARG A 208 -16.76 -3.02 -10.44
N ALA A 209 -17.89 -2.49 -9.97
CA ALA A 209 -18.81 -1.70 -10.78
C ALA A 209 -18.22 -0.34 -11.17
N TRP A 210 -17.42 0.27 -10.30
CA TRP A 210 -16.68 1.50 -10.62
C TRP A 210 -15.42 1.23 -11.45
N GLY A 211 -14.83 0.06 -11.27
CA GLY A 211 -13.65 -0.38 -12.01
C GLY A 211 -13.94 -0.61 -13.48
N ARG A 212 -12.88 -0.78 -14.27
CA ARG A 212 -13.02 -1.12 -15.69
C ARG A 212 -13.73 -2.47 -15.85
N PRO A 213 -14.56 -2.64 -16.90
CA PRO A 213 -15.04 -3.96 -17.27
C PRO A 213 -13.85 -4.88 -17.50
N MET A 214 -13.77 -5.99 -16.75
CA MET A 214 -12.86 -7.07 -17.09
C MET A 214 -13.23 -7.50 -18.52
N ARG A 215 -12.30 -7.39 -19.48
CA ARG A 215 -12.52 -7.96 -20.80
C ARG A 215 -12.84 -9.45 -20.61
N ARG A 216 -14.08 -9.85 -20.89
CA ARG A 216 -14.44 -11.27 -21.01
C ARG A 216 -13.65 -11.82 -22.19
N CYS A 217 -12.72 -12.73 -21.94
CA CYS A 217 -12.22 -13.60 -23.01
C CYS A 217 -13.37 -14.52 -23.41
N SER A 218 -14.06 -14.23 -24.51
CA SER A 218 -14.99 -15.17 -25.12
C SER A 218 -14.18 -16.22 -25.90
N SER A 219 -14.01 -17.41 -25.35
CA SER A 219 -13.47 -18.53 -26.11
C SER A 219 -14.54 -19.11 -27.04
N ARG A 220 -14.68 -18.58 -28.25
CA ARG A 220 -15.14 -19.38 -29.41
C ARG A 220 -13.91 -19.80 -30.21
N ALA A 221 -13.18 -20.76 -29.63
CA ALA A 221 -12.30 -21.68 -30.32
C ALA A 221 -11.95 -22.73 -29.27
N ALA A 222 -12.43 -23.95 -29.45
CA ALA A 222 -12.11 -25.07 -28.59
C ALA A 222 -10.61 -25.38 -28.70
N HIS A 223 -9.82 -24.84 -27.77
CA HIS A 223 -8.43 -25.23 -27.55
C HIS A 223 -8.36 -25.79 -26.12
N PRO A 224 -7.91 -27.04 -25.89
CA PRO A 224 -8.08 -27.75 -24.63
C PRO A 224 -7.17 -27.27 -23.48
N ALA A 225 -6.66 -26.04 -23.53
CA ALA A 225 -5.86 -25.42 -22.45
C ALA A 225 -6.62 -24.32 -21.69
N CYS A 226 -7.88 -24.04 -22.03
CA CYS A 226 -8.66 -22.94 -21.47
C CYS A 226 -9.92 -23.44 -20.73
N SER A 227 -9.72 -24.20 -19.66
CA SER A 227 -10.79 -24.61 -18.73
C SER A 227 -10.37 -24.28 -17.29
N SER A 228 -10.21 -22.99 -16.97
CA SER A 228 -10.15 -22.53 -15.58
C SER A 228 -10.59 -21.06 -15.39
N CYS A 229 -11.28 -20.48 -16.37
CA CYS A 229 -11.94 -19.18 -16.21
C CYS A 229 -13.42 -19.38 -15.85
N ILE A 230 -13.67 -20.07 -14.74
CA ILE A 230 -14.96 -20.07 -14.06
C ILE A 230 -14.67 -19.71 -12.62
N ALA A 231 -15.39 -18.69 -12.14
CA ALA A 231 -15.50 -18.26 -10.75
C ALA A 231 -14.84 -19.22 -9.74
N THR A 232 -13.70 -18.82 -9.16
CA THR A 232 -13.18 -19.52 -7.99
C THR A 232 -12.72 -18.50 -6.94
N PRO A 233 -13.04 -18.72 -5.65
CA PRO A 233 -12.90 -17.74 -4.58
C PRO A 233 -11.49 -17.81 -3.96
N CYS A 234 -11.10 -16.72 -3.29
CA CYS A 234 -9.96 -16.65 -2.36
C CYS A 234 -8.61 -17.17 -2.87
N CYS A 235 -7.71 -16.24 -3.19
CA CYS A 235 -6.27 -16.52 -3.19
C CYS A 235 -5.83 -16.97 -1.79
N SER A 236 -5.73 -18.28 -1.56
CA SER A 236 -4.96 -18.85 -0.46
C SER A 236 -3.60 -19.29 -1.01
N SER A 237 -2.53 -18.65 -0.54
CA SER A 237 -1.15 -18.99 -0.91
C SER A 237 -0.75 -20.36 -0.32
N PRO A 238 0.07 -21.19 -1.02
CA PRO A 238 0.57 -22.44 -0.46
C PRO A 238 1.55 -22.21 0.71
N ARG A 239 1.47 -23.09 1.71
CA ARG A 239 2.21 -23.03 2.98
C ARG A 239 3.72 -23.17 2.77
N SER A 240 4.51 -22.18 3.20
CA SER A 240 5.96 -22.31 3.39
C SER A 240 6.31 -22.53 4.88
N ARG A 241 7.29 -23.40 5.13
CA ARG A 241 7.75 -23.85 6.47
C ARG A 241 8.41 -22.70 7.27
N PRO A 242 8.31 -22.69 8.61
CA PRO A 242 8.83 -21.61 9.44
C PRO A 242 10.36 -21.66 9.57
N ARG A 243 11.02 -20.52 9.40
CA ARG A 243 12.36 -20.26 9.97
C ARG A 243 12.20 -19.32 11.16
N SER A 244 12.82 -19.68 12.27
CA SER A 244 12.90 -18.90 13.49
C SER A 244 13.81 -17.68 13.28
N SER A 245 13.30 -16.49 13.58
CA SER A 245 14.14 -15.35 13.96
C SER A 245 13.36 -14.45 14.92
N THR A 246 14.08 -13.97 15.92
CA THR A 246 13.64 -13.22 17.09
C THR A 246 13.47 -11.72 16.78
N ARG A 247 12.36 -11.15 17.28
CA ARG A 247 12.05 -9.73 17.56
C ARG A 247 12.40 -8.62 16.54
N SER A 248 11.36 -7.97 16.02
CA SER A 248 11.10 -6.52 16.17
C SER A 248 9.61 -6.24 15.90
N ALA A 249 8.95 -5.51 16.79
CA ALA A 249 7.52 -5.22 16.76
C ALA A 249 7.26 -3.78 16.27
N ALA A 250 6.19 -3.61 15.49
CA ALA A 250 5.76 -2.41 14.77
C ALA A 250 6.48 -2.16 13.43
N ALA A 251 6.36 -3.12 12.52
CA ALA A 251 6.33 -2.84 11.08
C ALA A 251 4.96 -3.27 10.58
N THR A 252 4.19 -2.37 9.97
CA THR A 252 3.06 -2.77 9.12
C THR A 252 3.69 -3.57 7.97
N PRO A 253 3.41 -4.87 7.82
CA PRO A 253 4.05 -5.64 6.78
C PRO A 253 3.52 -5.15 5.44
N ALA A 254 4.43 -4.74 4.55
CA ALA A 254 4.17 -4.59 3.13
C ALA A 254 3.78 -5.95 2.53
N SER A 255 2.51 -6.33 2.70
CA SER A 255 1.91 -7.51 2.07
C SER A 255 1.56 -7.17 0.63
N ALA A 256 2.58 -7.13 -0.23
CA ALA A 256 2.44 -7.05 -1.68
C ALA A 256 3.48 -7.91 -2.44
N ALA A 257 4.49 -8.46 -1.76
CA ALA A 257 5.55 -9.23 -2.40
C ALA A 257 5.48 -10.71 -2.04
N GLY A 258 4.78 -11.49 -2.87
CA GLY A 258 4.58 -12.91 -2.62
C GLY A 258 4.21 -13.74 -3.85
N SER A 259 4.90 -13.56 -4.98
CA SER A 259 5.02 -14.63 -5.97
C SER A 259 6.29 -14.46 -6.81
N ARG A 260 7.14 -15.49 -6.88
CA ARG A 260 8.20 -15.58 -7.89
C ARG A 260 7.52 -15.89 -9.22
N ALA A 261 7.15 -14.87 -9.97
CA ALA A 261 6.78 -15.00 -11.38
C ALA A 261 7.87 -14.33 -12.20
N SER A 262 8.54 -15.12 -13.04
CA SER A 262 9.49 -14.65 -14.04
C SER A 262 8.83 -13.57 -14.91
N LEU A 263 9.37 -12.35 -14.90
CA LEU A 263 8.91 -11.21 -15.72
C LEU A 263 9.42 -11.32 -17.17
N ARG A 264 9.24 -12.47 -17.83
CA ARG A 264 9.53 -12.63 -19.25
C ARG A 264 8.25 -12.99 -20.00
N GLY A 265 7.66 -11.99 -20.65
CA GLY A 265 6.53 -12.13 -21.59
C GLY A 265 5.48 -11.01 -21.44
N PRO A 266 4.85 -10.55 -22.54
CA PRO A 266 3.77 -9.56 -22.46
C PRO A 266 2.52 -10.21 -21.87
N MET A 267 2.32 -10.07 -20.55
CA MET A 267 1.10 -10.52 -19.88
C MET A 267 0.04 -9.42 -19.95
N HIS A 268 -0.84 -9.50 -20.95
CA HIS A 268 -2.14 -8.84 -20.92
C HIS A 268 -3.05 -9.54 -19.91
N ARG A 269 -2.88 -9.27 -18.61
CA ARG A 269 -3.85 -9.70 -17.60
C ARG A 269 -4.98 -8.66 -17.47
N PRO A 270 -6.24 -9.10 -17.32
CA PRO A 270 -7.36 -8.19 -17.09
C PRO A 270 -7.20 -7.46 -15.74
N PRO A 271 -7.90 -6.34 -15.54
CA PRO A 271 -7.90 -5.63 -14.28
C PRO A 271 -8.33 -6.57 -13.13
N SER A 272 -7.69 -6.47 -11.97
CA SER A 272 -7.98 -7.36 -10.84
C SER A 272 -7.95 -6.64 -9.50
N ILE A 273 -8.91 -7.00 -8.64
CA ILE A 273 -8.95 -6.57 -7.24
C ILE A 273 -8.28 -7.65 -6.39
N CYS A 274 -7.31 -7.26 -5.57
CA CYS A 274 -6.61 -8.14 -4.63
C CYS A 274 -7.04 -7.80 -3.20
N VAL A 275 -7.61 -8.77 -2.49
CA VAL A 275 -7.97 -8.64 -1.08
C VAL A 275 -6.87 -9.26 -0.23
N THR A 276 -6.30 -8.50 0.71
CA THR A 276 -5.30 -9.02 1.65
C THR A 276 -5.89 -9.20 3.04
N ARG A 277 -5.84 -10.43 3.56
CA ARG A 277 -6.27 -10.75 4.92
C ARG A 277 -5.07 -10.93 5.86
N PRO A 278 -5.04 -10.29 7.04
CA PRO A 278 -4.08 -10.65 8.08
C PRO A 278 -4.32 -12.10 8.54
N ARG A 279 -3.23 -12.86 8.78
CA ARG A 279 -3.35 -14.22 9.31
C ARG A 279 -4.03 -14.16 10.68
N ALA A 280 -5.20 -14.78 10.81
CA ALA A 280 -5.79 -15.05 12.11
C ALA A 280 -4.78 -15.81 12.97
N ARG A 281 -4.31 -15.19 14.07
CA ARG A 281 -3.66 -15.96 15.14
C ARG A 281 -4.76 -16.85 15.72
N ARG A 282 -4.72 -18.14 15.43
CA ARG A 282 -5.51 -19.11 16.19
C ARG A 282 -5.01 -19.03 17.63
N SER A 283 -5.78 -18.39 18.51
CA SER A 283 -5.65 -18.58 19.94
C SER A 283 -5.84 -20.08 20.21
N PRO A 284 -4.91 -20.78 20.88
CA PRO A 284 -5.19 -22.13 21.31
C PRO A 284 -6.31 -22.04 22.34
N VAL A 285 -7.47 -22.60 22.00
CA VAL A 285 -8.52 -22.90 22.97
C VAL A 285 -7.88 -23.88 23.96
N LEU A 286 -7.54 -23.37 25.14
CA LEU A 286 -7.18 -24.19 26.29
C LEU A 286 -8.45 -24.92 26.73
N THR A 287 -8.60 -26.16 26.27
CA THR A 287 -9.52 -27.12 26.87
C THR A 287 -9.10 -27.31 28.33
N GLN A 288 -9.89 -26.79 29.26
CA GLN A 288 -9.72 -27.05 30.69
C GLN A 288 -9.97 -28.53 30.95
N ALA A 289 -8.92 -29.25 31.36
CA ALA A 289 -9.06 -30.57 31.96
C ALA A 289 -9.51 -30.43 33.43
N PRO A 290 -10.37 -31.33 33.95
CA PRO A 290 -10.91 -31.19 35.29
C PRO A 290 -9.83 -31.41 36.37
N MET A 291 -9.72 -30.43 37.25
CA MET A 291 -8.83 -30.40 38.40
C MET A 291 -9.18 -31.53 39.39
N ARG A 292 -8.34 -32.57 39.48
CA ARG A 292 -8.41 -33.57 40.56
C ARG A 292 -8.01 -32.90 41.88
N ARG A 293 -8.96 -32.80 42.82
CA ARG A 293 -8.71 -32.39 44.21
C ARG A 293 -7.73 -33.38 44.87
N ARG A 294 -6.60 -32.89 45.39
CA ARG A 294 -5.80 -33.58 46.41
C ARG A 294 -6.02 -32.91 47.77
N PRO A 295 -6.17 -33.68 48.86
CA PRO A 295 -6.43 -33.12 50.18
C PRO A 295 -5.16 -32.51 50.79
N ARG A 296 -5.35 -31.39 51.48
CA ARG A 296 -4.34 -30.72 52.30
C ARG A 296 -3.96 -31.60 53.50
N LYS A 297 -2.67 -31.76 53.76
CA LYS A 297 -2.13 -32.00 55.10
C LYS A 297 -0.95 -31.05 55.30
N TRP A 298 -1.11 -30.12 56.23
CA TRP A 298 0.00 -29.45 56.92
C TRP A 298 0.42 -30.35 58.09
N PRO A 299 1.71 -30.38 58.48
CA PRO A 299 2.11 -29.52 59.60
C PRO A 299 3.55 -28.96 59.53
N ILE A 300 3.70 -27.82 60.22
CA ILE A 300 4.88 -27.17 60.88
C ILE A 300 6.17 -27.07 60.08
#